data_AF-A0A6V7M1S4-F1
#
_entry.id   AF-A0A6V7M1S4-F1
#
_cell.length_a   1.000
_cell.length_b   1.000
_cell.length_c   1.000
_cell.angle_alpha   90.00
_cell.angle_beta   90.00
_cell.angle_gamma   90.00
#
_symmetry.space_group_name_H-M   'P 1'
#
loop_
_entity.id
_entity.type
_entity.pdbx_description
1 polymer ?
#
loop_
_entity_poly.entity_id
_entity_poly.type
_entity_poly.pdbx_seq_one_letter_code
_entity_poly.pdbx_strand_id
1 'polypeptide(L)'
;SIYKVPGDDTHFYGTFTTSTNGLMGSAICSFHIDAIQEAFRGKFKEQATSSSAWLPVLSNKVPEPRPGQCVNDTETLPDTVLNFIRSHPLMDSAISHENEKPVFFKRDIMFTRLVVDKLRIDFVGLDLDYTVYYAGS
;
A
#
# COMPACT_ATOMS: atom_id res chain seq x y z
N SER A 1 -11.44 -0.28 -4.85
CA SER A 1 -11.01 -1.22 -5.93
C SER A 1 -9.54 -1.03 -6.18
N ILE A 2 -8.75 -2.07 -6.42
CA ILE A 2 -7.32 -1.97 -6.77
C ILE A 2 -7.10 -2.52 -8.18
N TYR A 3 -6.24 -1.88 -8.97
CA TYR A 3 -5.87 -2.26 -10.33
C TYR A 3 -4.36 -2.13 -10.55
N LYS A 4 -3.77 -3.11 -11.25
CA LYS A 4 -2.37 -3.12 -11.69
C LYS A 4 -2.37 -3.28 -13.22
N VAL A 5 -1.70 -2.38 -13.92
CA VAL A 5 -1.64 -2.42 -15.39
C VAL A 5 -0.84 -3.65 -15.84
N PRO A 6 -1.28 -4.42 -16.85
CA PRO A 6 -0.48 -5.51 -17.41
C PRO A 6 0.86 -5.00 -17.94
N GLY A 7 1.96 -5.68 -17.60
CA GLY A 7 3.32 -5.26 -17.98
C GLY A 7 3.95 -4.18 -17.08
N ASP A 8 3.19 -3.61 -16.15
CA ASP A 8 3.71 -2.75 -15.08
C ASP A 8 3.54 -3.46 -13.73
N ASP A 9 4.66 -3.92 -13.16
CA ASP A 9 4.69 -4.58 -11.85
C ASP A 9 5.08 -3.63 -10.71
N THR A 10 5.31 -2.34 -11.01
CA THR A 10 5.78 -1.38 -10.03
C THR A 10 4.71 -0.40 -9.55
N HIS A 11 3.60 -0.24 -10.28
CA HIS A 11 2.51 0.68 -9.89
C HIS A 11 1.19 -0.03 -9.58
N PHE A 12 0.56 0.40 -8.48
CA PHE A 12 -0.77 -0.04 -8.07
C PHE A 12 -1.69 1.17 -7.95
N TYR A 13 -2.89 1.07 -8.52
CA TYR A 13 -3.88 2.14 -8.53
C TYR A 13 -5.10 1.72 -7.73
N GLY A 14 -5.60 2.61 -6.87
CA GLY A 14 -6.70 2.29 -5.97
C GLY A 14 -7.77 3.37 -5.90
N THR A 15 -9.05 2.96 -5.88
CA THR A 15 -10.16 3.82 -5.48
C THR A 15 -10.45 3.69 -3.99
N PHE A 16 -10.61 4.84 -3.34
CA PHE A 16 -10.92 4.97 -1.92
C PHE A 16 -12.10 5.89 -1.75
N THR A 17 -12.91 5.65 -0.72
CA THR A 17 -14.08 6.46 -0.38
C THR A 17 -14.01 6.90 1.07
N THR A 18 -14.63 8.03 1.39
CA THR A 18 -14.86 8.40 2.79
C THR A 18 -15.84 7.44 3.47
N SER A 19 -15.89 7.48 4.79
CA SER A 19 -16.92 6.78 5.56
C SER A 19 -18.31 7.29 5.18
N THR A 20 -19.30 6.40 5.24
CA THR A 20 -20.70 6.72 4.91
C THR A 20 -21.33 7.75 5.87
N ASN A 21 -20.74 7.92 7.05
CA ASN A 21 -21.17 8.91 8.03
C ASN A 21 -20.32 10.18 7.88
N GLY A 22 -20.81 11.16 7.12
CA GLY A 22 -20.15 12.46 6.96
C GLY A 22 -20.12 12.95 5.51
N LEU A 23 -19.03 13.60 5.13
CA LEU A 23 -18.83 14.12 3.77
C LEU A 23 -18.58 12.96 2.80
N MET A 24 -19.50 12.74 1.86
CA MET A 24 -19.34 11.74 0.81
C MET A 24 -18.31 12.19 -0.22
N GLY A 25 -17.34 11.34 -0.52
CA GLY A 25 -16.33 11.63 -1.54
C GLY A 25 -15.46 10.42 -1.85
N SER A 26 -14.84 10.47 -3.02
CA SER A 26 -13.94 9.44 -3.51
C SER A 26 -12.63 10.02 -4.01
N ALA A 27 -11.60 9.18 -3.98
CA ALA A 27 -10.27 9.49 -4.50
C ALA A 27 -9.69 8.30 -5.27
N ILE A 28 -8.82 8.60 -6.24
CA ILE A 28 -7.94 7.66 -6.91
C ILE A 28 -6.52 7.99 -6.47
N CYS A 29 -5.81 7.01 -5.92
CA CYS A 29 -4.41 7.12 -5.54
C CYS A 29 -3.57 6.10 -6.32
N SER A 30 -2.30 6.43 -6.56
CA SER A 30 -1.30 5.49 -7.06
C SER A 30 -0.25 5.22 -5.99
N PHE A 31 0.30 4.01 -5.99
CA PHE A 31 1.30 3.54 -5.04
C PHE A 31 2.41 2.81 -5.79
N HIS A 32 3.65 3.19 -5.53
CA HIS A 32 4.82 2.53 -6.09
C HIS A 32 5.23 1.33 -5.21
N ILE A 33 5.69 0.24 -5.83
CA ILE A 33 6.12 -0.98 -5.13
C ILE A 33 7.24 -0.70 -4.12
N ASP A 34 8.11 0.26 -4.40
CA ASP A 34 9.18 0.63 -3.48
C ASP A 34 8.64 1.20 -2.16
N ALA A 35 7.59 2.02 -2.21
CA ALA A 35 6.95 2.56 -1.00
C ALA A 35 6.28 1.44 -0.18
N ILE A 36 5.72 0.43 -0.86
CA ILE A 36 5.16 -0.77 -0.22
C ILE A 36 6.27 -1.58 0.46
N GLN A 37 7.37 -1.85 -0.25
CA GLN A 37 8.51 -2.58 0.29
C GLN A 37 9.16 -1.83 1.46
N GLU A 38 9.28 -0.51 1.38
CA GLU A 38 9.83 0.32 2.45
C GLU A 38 8.99 0.21 3.72
N ALA A 39 7.66 0.25 3.60
CA ALA A 39 6.77 0.03 4.74
C ALA A 39 6.99 -1.35 5.40
N PHE A 40 7.16 -2.42 4.61
CA PHE A 40 7.44 -3.76 5.12
C PHE A 40 8.86 -3.94 5.68
N ARG A 41 9.83 -3.14 5.23
CA ARG A 41 11.19 -3.07 5.80
C ARG A 41 11.25 -2.18 7.05
N GLY A 42 10.24 -1.35 7.27
CA GLY A 42 10.12 -0.43 8.40
C GLY A 42 9.91 -1.10 9.77
N LYS A 43 9.47 -0.33 10.76
CA LYS A 43 9.22 -0.85 12.12
C LYS A 43 7.87 -1.55 12.19
N PHE A 44 7.76 -2.57 13.03
CA PHE A 44 6.49 -3.16 13.38
C PHE A 44 5.72 -2.25 14.37
N LYS A 45 4.39 -2.36 14.38
CA LYS A 45 3.49 -1.72 15.34
C LYS A 45 3.19 -2.69 16.49
N GLU A 46 3.29 -2.24 17.73
CA GLU A 46 2.97 -3.03 18.92
C GLU A 46 1.95 -2.32 19.80
N GLN A 47 1.06 -3.10 20.40
CA GLN A 47 0.22 -2.71 21.51
C GLN A 47 0.44 -3.70 22.67
N ALA A 48 1.24 -3.32 23.66
CA ALA A 48 1.69 -4.25 24.71
C ALA A 48 0.53 -4.85 25.54
N THR A 49 -0.53 -4.07 25.76
CA THR A 49 -1.78 -4.51 26.38
C THR A 49 -2.95 -3.88 25.65
N SER A 50 -4.17 -4.40 25.85
CA SER A 50 -5.38 -3.85 25.23
C SER A 50 -5.64 -2.36 25.55
N SER A 51 -5.10 -1.87 26.67
CA SER A 51 -5.20 -0.47 27.11
C SER A 51 -3.97 0.37 26.79
N SER A 52 -2.90 -0.23 26.27
CA SER A 52 -1.66 0.50 25.93
C SER A 52 -1.81 1.27 24.63
N ALA A 53 -1.00 2.31 24.44
CA ALA A 53 -0.86 2.99 23.17
C ALA A 53 -0.19 2.09 22.12
N TRP A 54 -0.51 2.32 20.86
CA TRP A 54 0.18 1.69 19.73
C TRP A 54 1.50 2.42 19.49
N LEU A 55 2.61 1.71 19.61
CA LEU A 55 3.96 2.27 19.49
C LEU A 55 4.82 1.46 18.52
N PRO A 56 5.85 2.06 17.90
CA PRO A 56 6.80 1.32 17.10
C PRO A 56 7.64 0.36 17.95
N VAL A 57 7.83 -0.86 17.45
CA VAL A 57 8.78 -1.83 18.02
C VAL A 57 10.20 -1.34 17.76
N LEU A 58 11.04 -1.37 18.81
CA LEU A 58 12.46 -1.05 18.68
C LEU A 58 13.19 -2.15 17.89
N SER A 59 14.11 -1.77 17.01
CA SER A 59 14.79 -2.70 16.10
C SER A 59 15.53 -3.83 16.84
N ASN A 60 16.05 -3.58 18.04
CA ASN A 60 16.74 -4.59 18.86
C ASN A 60 15.79 -5.64 19.50
N LYS A 61 14.47 -5.44 19.42
CA LYS A 61 13.46 -6.42 19.85
C LYS A 61 12.94 -7.30 18.70
N VAL A 62 13.32 -6.99 17.45
CA VAL A 62 12.95 -7.79 16.29
C VAL A 62 13.89 -9.00 16.21
N PRO A 63 13.37 -10.25 16.18
CA PRO A 63 14.20 -11.44 16.10
C PRO A 63 14.81 -11.61 14.70
N GLU A 64 15.83 -12.46 14.61
CA GLU A 64 16.45 -12.87 13.35
C GLU A 64 16.15 -14.36 13.04
N PRO A 65 15.95 -14.75 11.76
CA PRO A 65 15.85 -13.86 10.59
C PRO A 65 14.64 -12.94 10.67
N ARG A 66 14.78 -11.73 10.11
CA ARG A 66 13.71 -10.71 10.16
C ARG A 66 12.35 -11.30 9.75
N PRO A 67 11.32 -11.21 10.60
CA PRO A 67 9.99 -11.70 10.29
C PRO A 67 9.40 -11.11 9.00
N GLY A 68 8.77 -11.95 8.19
CA GLY A 68 8.17 -11.57 6.91
C GLY A 68 9.09 -11.63 5.70
N GLN A 69 10.38 -11.95 5.87
CA GLN A 69 11.27 -12.22 4.75
C GLN A 69 11.10 -13.64 4.19
N CYS A 70 11.28 -13.78 2.88
CA CYS A 70 11.27 -15.07 2.21
C CYS A 70 12.51 -15.89 2.63
N VAL A 71 12.28 -17.11 3.11
CA VAL A 71 13.32 -18.10 3.41
C VAL A 71 13.06 -19.36 2.58
N ASN A 72 14.08 -20.22 2.43
CA ASN A 72 13.95 -21.44 1.64
C ASN A 72 12.91 -22.42 2.21
N ASP A 73 12.83 -22.52 3.55
CA ASP A 73 11.89 -23.38 4.25
C ASP A 73 11.41 -22.70 5.53
N THR A 74 10.12 -22.36 5.58
CA THR A 74 9.50 -21.69 6.72
C THR A 74 9.36 -22.58 7.95
N GLU A 75 9.39 -23.91 7.81
CA GLU A 75 9.30 -24.86 8.94
C GLU A 75 10.57 -24.80 9.81
N THR A 76 11.67 -24.29 9.26
CA THR A 76 12.95 -24.15 9.97
C THR A 76 13.06 -22.87 10.80
N LEU A 77 12.06 -21.98 10.74
CA LEU A 77 12.07 -20.72 11.46
C LEU A 77 11.98 -20.94 12.98
N PRO A 78 12.76 -20.19 13.79
CA PRO A 78 12.65 -20.27 15.24
C PRO A 78 11.26 -19.84 15.74
N ASP A 79 10.79 -20.46 16.83
CA ASP A 79 9.54 -20.09 17.49
C ASP A 79 9.47 -18.61 17.88
N THR A 80 10.62 -17.98 18.14
CA THR A 80 10.70 -16.54 18.45
C THR A 80 10.25 -15.68 17.26
N VAL A 81 10.62 -16.05 16.03
CA VAL A 81 10.19 -15.37 14.78
C VAL A 81 8.70 -15.63 14.53
N LEU A 82 8.26 -16.88 14.67
CA LEU A 82 6.88 -17.28 14.45
C LEU A 82 5.90 -16.63 15.44
N ASN A 83 6.26 -16.60 16.72
CA ASN A 83 5.47 -15.93 17.74
C ASN A 83 5.45 -14.41 17.56
N PHE A 84 6.58 -13.81 17.15
CA PHE A 84 6.67 -12.37 16.89
C PHE A 84 5.74 -11.95 15.75
N ILE A 85 5.80 -12.59 14.58
CA ILE A 85 4.99 -12.17 13.42
C ILE A 85 3.49 -12.37 13.68
N ARG A 86 3.13 -13.37 14.50
CA ARG A 86 1.74 -13.62 14.90
C ARG A 86 1.17 -12.51 15.77
N SER A 87 1.98 -11.92 16.65
CA SER A 87 1.57 -10.80 17.52
C SER A 87 1.78 -9.42 16.89
N HIS A 88 2.64 -9.30 15.87
CA HIS A 88 2.99 -8.04 15.21
C HIS A 88 2.74 -8.07 13.69
N PRO A 89 1.49 -8.31 13.22
CA PRO A 89 1.20 -8.34 11.79
C PRO A 89 1.15 -6.94 11.13
N LEU A 90 1.09 -5.87 11.93
CA LEU A 90 0.92 -4.50 11.44
C LEU A 90 2.26 -3.75 11.44
N MET A 91 2.51 -3.00 10.36
CA MET A 91 3.66 -2.10 10.25
C MET A 91 3.35 -0.74 10.87
N ASP A 92 4.37 -0.04 11.37
CA ASP A 92 4.19 1.27 12.02
C ASP A 92 3.94 2.40 11.01
N SER A 93 4.65 2.36 9.87
CA SER A 93 4.50 3.30 8.77
C SER A 93 3.37 2.90 7.83
N ALA A 94 2.55 3.88 7.45
CA ALA A 94 1.62 3.73 6.33
C ALA A 94 2.36 3.77 4.99
N ILE A 95 1.78 3.15 3.96
CA ILE A 95 2.29 3.22 2.60
C ILE A 95 1.91 4.59 2.02
N SER A 96 2.91 5.40 1.67
CA SER A 96 2.67 6.69 1.00
C SER A 96 2.21 6.49 -0.43
N HIS A 97 1.15 7.20 -0.82
CA HIS A 97 0.78 7.34 -2.23
C HIS A 97 1.78 8.26 -2.96
N GLU A 98 1.93 8.05 -4.26
CA GLU A 98 2.84 8.83 -5.09
C GLU A 98 2.44 10.31 -5.09
N ASN A 99 3.45 11.18 -5.16
CA ASN A 99 3.30 12.65 -5.18
C ASN A 99 2.60 13.25 -3.95
N GLU A 100 2.42 12.47 -2.87
CA GLU A 100 1.78 12.90 -1.62
C GLU A 100 0.35 13.47 -1.77
N LYS A 101 -0.28 13.27 -2.92
CA LYS A 101 -1.69 13.65 -3.18
C LYS A 101 -2.43 12.60 -4.03
N PRO A 102 -3.76 12.51 -3.95
CA PRO A 102 -4.54 11.72 -4.88
C PRO A 102 -4.31 12.17 -6.32
N VAL A 103 -4.34 11.23 -7.25
CA VAL A 103 -4.37 11.51 -8.69
C VAL A 103 -5.63 12.27 -9.06
N PHE A 104 -6.76 11.85 -8.49
CA PHE A 104 -8.06 12.50 -8.68
C PHE A 104 -8.89 12.36 -7.42
N PHE A 105 -9.72 13.36 -7.12
CA PHE A 105 -10.73 13.26 -6.07
C PHE A 105 -12.00 14.03 -6.45
N LYS A 106 -13.14 13.57 -5.95
CA LYS A 106 -14.43 14.22 -6.19
C LYS A 106 -15.39 14.00 -5.03
N ARG A 107 -16.12 15.06 -4.66
CA ARG A 107 -17.19 15.02 -3.66
C ARG A 107 -18.46 14.44 -4.25
N ASP A 108 -19.34 13.95 -3.38
CA ASP A 108 -20.69 13.50 -3.71
C ASP A 108 -20.73 12.39 -4.78
N ILE A 109 -19.67 11.57 -4.83
CA ILE A 109 -19.59 10.39 -5.69
C ILE A 109 -18.83 9.28 -4.95
N MET A 110 -19.24 8.03 -5.18
CA MET A 110 -18.64 6.83 -4.60
C MET A 110 -18.06 5.96 -5.71
N PHE A 111 -16.74 5.89 -5.83
CA PHE A 111 -16.11 5.02 -6.81
C PHE A 111 -16.12 3.55 -6.36
N THR A 112 -16.59 2.67 -7.23
CA THR A 112 -16.77 1.24 -6.95
C THR A 112 -15.73 0.36 -7.64
N ARG A 113 -15.41 0.66 -8.90
CA ARG A 113 -14.47 -0.10 -9.74
C ARG A 113 -13.47 0.84 -10.42
N LEU A 114 -12.28 0.33 -10.71
CA LEU A 114 -11.21 1.07 -11.39
C LEU A 114 -10.53 0.17 -12.42
N VAL A 115 -10.31 0.71 -13.61
CA VAL A 115 -9.39 0.18 -14.63
C VAL A 115 -8.49 1.33 -15.09
N VAL A 116 -7.22 1.04 -15.34
CA VAL A 116 -6.22 2.04 -15.75
C VAL A 116 -5.57 1.59 -17.06
N ASP A 117 -5.35 2.52 -17.96
CA ASP A 117 -4.66 2.29 -19.23
C ASP A 117 -3.45 3.23 -19.36
N LYS A 118 -2.37 2.75 -19.97
CA LYS A 118 -1.15 3.53 -20.22
C LYS A 118 -0.95 3.66 -21.72
N LEU A 119 -1.01 4.88 -22.22
CA LEU A 119 -0.94 5.21 -23.63
C LEU A 119 0.34 5.98 -23.91
N ARG A 120 1.07 5.56 -24.95
CA ARG A 120 2.17 6.32 -25.52
C ARG A 120 1.73 6.90 -26.85
N ILE A 121 1.82 8.21 -27.00
CA ILE A 121 1.46 8.93 -28.22
C ILE A 121 2.73 9.54 -28.78
N ASP A 122 3.08 9.15 -30.01
CA ASP A 122 4.11 9.84 -30.80
C ASP A 122 3.45 11.01 -31.53
N PHE A 123 3.82 12.23 -31.15
CA PHE A 123 3.36 13.45 -31.80
C PHE A 123 4.53 14.33 -32.19
N VAL A 124 4.80 14.44 -33.50
CA VAL A 124 5.81 15.34 -34.08
C VAL A 124 7.19 15.16 -33.42
N GLY A 125 7.60 13.90 -33.19
CA GLY A 125 8.91 13.58 -32.61
C GLY A 125 9.00 13.74 -31.09
N LEU A 126 7.87 13.97 -30.40
CA LEU A 126 7.76 13.90 -28.96
C LEU A 126 6.95 12.66 -28.57
N ASP A 127 7.58 11.78 -27.79
CA ASP A 127 6.91 10.70 -27.10
C ASP A 127 6.22 11.23 -25.84
N LEU A 128 4.90 11.18 -25.81
CA LEU A 128 4.08 11.59 -24.67
C LEU A 128 3.42 10.37 -24.03
N ASP A 129 3.68 10.17 -22.74
CA ASP A 129 3.07 9.10 -21.95
C ASP A 129 1.87 9.64 -21.15
N TYR A 130 0.72 9.02 -21.33
CA TYR A 130 -0.52 9.33 -20.63
C TYR A 130 -1.00 8.12 -19.83
N THR A 131 -1.50 8.38 -18.62
CA THR A 131 -2.22 7.38 -17.82
C THR A 131 -3.69 7.77 -17.76
N VAL A 132 -4.56 6.89 -18.25
CA VAL A 132 -6.01 7.10 -18.35
C VAL A 132 -6.72 6.26 -17.30
N TYR A 133 -7.62 6.89 -16.55
CA TYR A 133 -8.34 6.26 -15.43
C TYR A 133 -9.82 6.12 -15.75
N TYR A 134 -10.34 4.89 -15.72
CA TYR A 134 -11.75 4.57 -15.87
C TYR A 134 -12.32 4.16 -14.51
N ALA A 135 -12.96 5.10 -13.82
CA ALA A 135 -13.58 4.87 -12.51
C ALA A 135 -15.10 4.76 -12.63
N GLY A 136 -15.65 3.62 -12.23
CA GLY A 136 -17.10 3.40 -12.13
C GLY A 136 -17.64 3.91 -10.81
N SER A 137 -18.86 4.46 -10.82
CA SER A 137 -19.61 4.90 -9.64
C SER A 137 -20.87 4.07 -9.47
#